data_AF-A0A8T6QMD2-F1
#
_entry.id   AF-A0A8T6QMD2-F1
#
_cell.length_a   1.000
_cell.length_b   1.000
_cell.length_c   1.000
_cell.angle_alpha   90.00
_cell.angle_beta   90.00
_cell.angle_gamma   90.00
#
_symmetry.space_group_name_H-M   'P 1'
#
loop_
_entity.id
_entity.type
_entity.pdbx_description
1 polymer ?
#
loop_
_entity_poly.entity_id
_entity_poly.type
_entity_poly.pdbx_seq_one_letter_code
_entity_poly.pdbx_strand_id
1 'polypeptide(L)'
;MSKNLMRPIAIGLGCIAALVTLLWGWHSRAAMVPVPQSAVDEVVVATAPAPPRLVTEILNSEPIAVLYMTRADDEVLVRCYPGYVPVVSYRAMGSNPDADTGPQEGVLRCVMPSRLPQIEPAPSSPESDALPNME
;
A
#
# COMPACT_ATOMS: atom_id res chain seq x y z
N MET A 1 18.35 73.59 44.20
CA MET A 1 17.04 73.42 43.52
C MET A 1 17.29 73.04 42.08
N SER A 2 17.07 71.77 41.71
CA SER A 2 16.99 71.34 40.30
C SER A 2 16.09 70.11 40.24
N LYS A 3 14.78 70.34 40.22
CA LYS A 3 13.75 69.34 39.92
C LYS A 3 13.14 69.77 38.59
N ASN A 4 13.72 69.41 37.45
CA ASN A 4 13.07 69.54 36.13
C ASN A 4 13.88 68.90 34.98
N LEU A 5 14.55 67.75 35.21
CA LEU A 5 15.27 67.05 34.15
C LEU A 5 15.08 65.53 34.21
N MET A 6 13.88 65.07 34.55
CA MET A 6 13.59 63.64 34.67
C MET A 6 12.18 63.26 34.20
N ARG A 7 11.60 64.06 33.29
CA ARG A 7 10.28 63.82 32.70
C ARG A 7 10.23 63.46 31.21
N PRO A 8 11.20 63.78 30.32
CA PRO A 8 11.04 63.43 28.90
C PRO A 8 11.39 61.96 28.58
N ILE A 9 12.22 61.30 29.41
CA ILE A 9 12.72 59.94 29.14
C ILE A 9 11.65 58.87 29.44
N ALA A 10 10.84 59.07 30.49
CA ALA A 10 9.80 58.11 30.87
C ALA A 10 8.63 58.05 29.87
N ILE A 11 8.33 59.18 29.20
CA ILE A 11 7.25 59.26 28.20
C ILE A 11 7.66 58.53 26.90
N GLY A 12 8.93 58.64 26.49
CA GLY A 12 9.45 57.97 25.29
C GLY A 12 9.39 56.44 25.38
N LEU A 13 9.73 55.87 26.54
CA LEU A 13 9.69 54.41 26.75
C LEU A 13 8.27 53.83 26.74
N GLY A 14 7.28 54.56 27.27
CA GLY A 14 5.88 54.13 27.25
C GLY A 14 5.27 54.08 25.84
N CYS A 15 5.57 55.08 25.00
CA CYS A 15 5.09 55.11 23.61
C CYS A 15 5.66 53.96 22.76
N ILE A 16 6.92 53.59 22.97
CA ILE A 16 7.56 52.48 22.23
C ILE A 16 6.91 51.14 22.62
N ALA A 17 6.66 50.90 23.91
CA ALA A 17 6.03 49.67 24.35
C ALA A 17 4.59 49.51 23.81
N ALA A 18 3.81 50.59 23.72
CA ALA A 18 2.47 50.56 23.15
C ALA A 18 2.46 50.35 21.61
N LEU A 19 3.46 50.90 20.91
CA LEU A 19 3.63 50.66 19.46
C LEU A 19 3.99 49.21 19.16
N VAL A 20 4.85 48.59 19.97
CA VAL A 20 5.25 47.18 19.79
C VAL A 20 4.08 46.23 20.00
N THR A 21 3.21 46.46 20.99
CA THR A 21 2.05 45.59 21.24
C THR A 21 0.95 45.74 20.18
N LEU A 22 0.73 46.95 19.66
CA LEU A 22 -0.19 47.17 18.54
C LEU A 22 0.31 46.53 17.24
N LEU A 23 1.63 46.58 16.99
CA LEU A 23 2.23 45.94 15.82
C LEU A 23 2.15 44.40 15.90
N TRP A 24 2.35 43.80 17.07
CA TRP A 24 2.19 42.34 17.23
C TRP A 24 0.73 41.88 17.12
N GLY A 25 -0.24 42.66 17.63
CA GLY A 25 -1.66 42.33 17.53
C GLY A 25 -2.18 42.30 16.09
N TRP A 26 -1.60 43.10 15.19
CA TRP A 26 -2.03 43.16 13.79
C TRP A 26 -1.52 42.00 12.94
N HIS A 27 -0.45 41.32 13.34
CA HIS A 27 0.12 40.17 12.61
C HIS A 27 -0.65 38.86 12.84
N SER A 28 -1.59 38.81 13.78
CA SER A 28 -2.31 37.56 14.13
C SER A 28 -3.62 37.33 13.36
N ARG A 29 -3.91 38.10 12.30
CA ARG A 29 -4.99 37.75 11.36
C ARG A 29 -4.44 36.91 10.21
N ALA A 30 -4.15 35.65 10.49
CA ALA A 30 -4.08 34.64 9.45
C ALA A 30 -5.50 34.43 8.90
N ALA A 31 -5.74 34.89 7.67
CA ALA A 31 -6.96 34.58 6.94
C ALA A 31 -7.05 33.04 6.79
N MET A 32 -8.10 32.44 7.35
CA MET A 32 -8.44 31.06 7.02
C MET A 32 -8.91 31.05 5.56
N VAL A 33 -8.06 30.58 4.66
CA VAL A 33 -8.45 30.23 3.30
C VAL A 33 -9.37 29.01 3.41
N PRO A 34 -10.61 29.06 2.91
CA PRO A 34 -11.42 27.84 2.81
C PRO A 34 -10.70 26.89 1.85
N VAL A 35 -10.25 25.75 2.38
CA VAL A 35 -9.71 24.66 1.56
C VAL A 35 -10.87 24.19 0.68
N PRO A 36 -10.77 24.26 -0.65
CA PRO A 36 -11.75 23.63 -1.51
C PRO A 36 -11.69 22.13 -1.20
N GLN A 37 -12.80 21.57 -0.70
CA GLN A 37 -12.98 20.12 -0.63
C GLN A 37 -12.96 19.62 -2.08
N SER A 38 -11.77 19.21 -2.54
CA SER A 38 -11.65 18.40 -3.73
C SER A 38 -12.54 17.19 -3.52
N ALA A 39 -13.45 16.98 -4.47
CA ALA A 39 -14.13 15.71 -4.64
C ALA A 39 -13.12 14.59 -4.44
N VAL A 40 -13.51 13.54 -3.72
CA VAL A 40 -12.71 12.35 -3.46
C VAL A 40 -12.29 11.78 -4.81
N ASP A 41 -11.14 12.22 -5.27
CA ASP A 41 -10.36 11.56 -6.30
C ASP A 41 -9.98 10.23 -5.68
N GLU A 42 -10.26 9.15 -6.41
CA GLU A 42 -9.99 7.78 -6.01
C GLU A 42 -8.54 7.71 -5.51
N VAL A 43 -8.38 7.59 -4.20
CA VAL A 43 -7.07 7.52 -3.58
C VAL A 43 -6.48 6.18 -3.98
N VAL A 44 -5.77 6.17 -5.10
CA VAL A 44 -4.75 5.16 -5.39
C VAL A 44 -3.68 5.37 -4.34
N VAL A 45 -3.84 4.72 -3.18
CA VAL A 45 -2.80 4.62 -2.18
C VAL A 45 -1.70 3.77 -2.81
N ALA A 46 -0.72 4.44 -3.42
CA ALA A 46 0.55 3.82 -3.75
C ALA A 46 1.23 3.46 -2.43
N THR A 47 0.88 2.31 -1.86
CA THR A 47 1.48 1.78 -0.64
C THR A 47 2.97 1.62 -0.94
N ALA A 48 3.81 2.41 -0.27
CA ALA A 48 5.25 2.35 -0.48
C ALA A 48 5.76 0.90 -0.27
N PRO A 49 6.76 0.43 -1.05
CA PRO A 49 7.22 -0.97 -1.00
C PRO A 49 7.65 -1.41 0.40
N ALA A 50 6.81 -2.19 1.08
CA ALA A 50 7.09 -2.74 2.41
C ALA A 50 7.69 -4.15 2.30
N PRO A 51 8.50 -4.59 3.27
CA PRO A 51 8.89 -6.00 3.33
C PRO A 51 7.64 -6.90 3.48
N PRO A 52 7.67 -8.15 3.00
CA PRO A 52 6.56 -9.07 3.19
C PRO A 52 6.20 -9.26 4.67
N ARG A 53 4.91 -9.27 4.98
CA ARG A 53 4.42 -9.40 6.36
C ARG A 53 3.40 -10.51 6.47
N LEU A 54 3.63 -11.43 7.40
CA LEU A 54 2.68 -12.46 7.78
C LEU A 54 1.80 -11.93 8.92
N VAL A 55 0.49 -11.97 8.74
CA VAL A 55 -0.50 -11.61 9.76
C VAL A 55 -1.55 -12.70 9.89
N THR A 56 -2.25 -12.71 11.02
CA THR A 56 -3.41 -13.58 11.22
C THR A 56 -4.67 -12.79 10.90
N GLU A 57 -5.51 -13.33 10.03
CA GLU A 57 -6.82 -12.78 9.65
C GLU A 57 -7.92 -13.81 9.96
N ILE A 58 -9.18 -13.39 9.97
CA ILE A 58 -10.32 -14.30 10.13
C ILE A 58 -11.07 -14.37 8.80
N LEU A 59 -11.12 -15.55 8.19
CA LEU A 59 -11.90 -15.82 6.98
C LEU A 59 -12.91 -16.93 7.27
N ASN A 60 -14.20 -16.67 7.00
CA ASN A 60 -15.29 -17.61 7.31
C ASN A 60 -15.28 -18.12 8.77
N SER A 61 -14.97 -17.24 9.72
CA SER A 61 -14.83 -17.55 11.16
C SER A 61 -13.65 -18.47 11.52
N GLU A 62 -12.74 -18.73 10.59
CA GLU A 62 -11.51 -19.51 10.83
C GLU A 62 -10.29 -18.59 10.76
N PRO A 63 -9.34 -18.68 11.73
CA PRO A 63 -8.11 -17.93 11.67
C PRO A 63 -7.22 -18.47 10.55
N ILE A 64 -6.78 -17.59 9.65
CA ILE A 64 -5.87 -17.88 8.55
C ILE A 64 -4.62 -17.02 8.65
N ALA A 65 -3.52 -17.49 8.06
CA ALA A 65 -2.29 -16.70 7.92
C ALA A 65 -2.24 -16.06 6.53
N VAL A 66 -2.17 -14.74 6.46
CA VAL A 66 -2.09 -13.97 5.22
C VAL A 66 -0.71 -13.34 5.10
N LEU A 67 -0.02 -13.63 4.00
CA LEU A 67 1.25 -13.02 3.66
C LEU A 67 1.03 -11.92 2.63
N TYR A 68 1.22 -10.67 3.02
CA TYR A 68 1.16 -9.54 2.10
C TYR A 68 2.50 -9.34 1.42
N MET A 69 2.52 -9.43 0.10
CA MET A 69 3.66 -9.10 -0.78
C MET A 69 3.33 -7.79 -1.48
N THR A 70 4.26 -6.85 -1.52
CA THR A 70 3.99 -5.50 -2.05
C THR A 70 4.83 -5.18 -3.28
N ARG A 71 5.72 -6.09 -3.69
CA ARG A 71 6.59 -5.94 -4.86
C ARG A 71 6.39 -7.11 -5.81
N ALA A 72 6.49 -6.84 -7.11
CA ALA A 72 6.35 -7.87 -8.14
C ALA A 72 7.45 -8.95 -8.06
N ASP A 73 8.62 -8.59 -7.54
CA ASP A 73 9.80 -9.47 -7.47
C ASP A 73 10.05 -10.02 -6.05
N ASP A 74 9.08 -9.91 -5.13
CA ASP A 74 9.22 -10.54 -3.81
C ASP A 74 9.23 -12.08 -3.98
N GLU A 75 10.22 -12.76 -3.42
CA GLU A 75 10.30 -14.22 -3.38
C GLU A 75 10.00 -14.76 -1.99
N VAL A 76 9.20 -15.83 -1.92
CA VAL A 76 8.83 -16.48 -0.65
C VAL A 76 9.22 -17.94 -0.69
N LEU A 77 10.16 -18.32 0.18
CA LEU A 77 10.53 -19.71 0.37
C LEU A 77 9.49 -20.40 1.28
N VAL A 78 8.77 -21.37 0.74
CA VAL A 78 7.83 -22.20 1.51
C VAL A 78 8.32 -23.64 1.58
N ARG A 79 8.34 -24.19 2.80
CA ARG A 79 8.76 -25.57 3.06
C ARG A 79 7.56 -26.39 3.51
N CYS A 80 7.13 -27.32 2.67
CA CYS A 80 6.20 -28.36 3.08
C CYS A 80 6.95 -29.49 3.81
N TYR A 81 6.25 -30.21 4.69
CA TYR A 81 6.79 -31.41 5.32
C TYR A 81 7.15 -32.47 4.27
N PRO A 82 8.07 -33.41 4.58
CA PRO A 82 8.45 -34.48 3.67
C PRO A 82 7.24 -35.23 3.09
N GLY A 83 7.27 -35.49 1.78
CA GLY A 83 6.18 -36.14 1.06
C GLY A 83 5.07 -35.21 0.56
N TYR A 84 5.15 -33.91 0.86
CA TYR A 84 4.24 -32.89 0.36
C TYR A 84 4.98 -31.86 -0.51
N VAL A 85 4.26 -31.28 -1.46
CA VAL A 85 4.74 -30.20 -2.33
C VAL A 85 3.82 -28.98 -2.21
N PRO A 86 4.38 -27.75 -2.26
CA PRO A 86 3.58 -26.53 -2.26
C PRO A 86 2.88 -26.36 -3.60
N VAL A 87 1.60 -26.02 -3.56
CA VAL A 87 0.77 -25.68 -4.73
C VAL A 87 0.07 -24.37 -4.45
N VAL A 88 0.05 -23.48 -5.43
CA VAL A 88 -0.64 -22.19 -5.36
C VAL A 88 -1.84 -22.22 -6.30
N SER A 89 -2.99 -21.79 -5.80
CA SER A 89 -4.17 -21.49 -6.62
C SER A 89 -4.50 -20.00 -6.50
N TYR A 90 -4.74 -19.34 -7.62
CA TYR A 90 -5.04 -17.90 -7.67
C TYR A 90 -6.56 -17.67 -7.79
N ARG A 91 -7.04 -16.57 -7.22
CA ARG A 91 -8.41 -16.08 -7.40
C ARG A 91 -8.46 -14.57 -7.23
N ALA A 92 -9.46 -13.93 -7.83
CA ALA A 92 -9.71 -12.51 -7.63
C ALA A 92 -9.99 -12.22 -6.14
N MET A 93 -9.46 -11.11 -5.65
CA MET A 93 -9.74 -10.62 -4.30
C MET A 93 -11.10 -9.91 -4.27
N GLY A 94 -12.00 -10.35 -3.40
CA GLY A 94 -13.35 -9.78 -3.24
C GLY A 94 -14.44 -10.53 -4.02
N SER A 95 -15.63 -9.93 -4.08
CA SER A 95 -16.85 -10.59 -4.57
C SER A 95 -16.97 -10.66 -6.09
N ASN A 96 -16.01 -10.12 -6.84
CA ASN A 96 -16.03 -10.14 -8.30
C ASN A 96 -15.03 -11.18 -8.85
N PRO A 97 -15.49 -12.38 -9.23
CA PRO A 97 -14.62 -13.43 -9.73
C PRO A 97 -14.04 -13.14 -11.13
N ASP A 98 -14.59 -12.16 -11.86
CA ASP A 98 -14.22 -11.83 -13.25
C ASP A 98 -13.29 -10.59 -13.35
N ALA A 99 -12.78 -10.09 -12.22
CA ALA A 99 -11.88 -8.95 -12.18
C ALA A 99 -10.43 -9.36 -12.51
N ASP A 100 -10.15 -9.65 -13.78
CA ASP A 100 -8.80 -10.03 -14.26
C ASP A 100 -7.75 -8.93 -14.03
N THR A 101 -8.19 -7.67 -13.88
CA THR A 101 -7.33 -6.50 -13.64
C THR A 101 -7.30 -6.03 -12.18
N GLY A 102 -8.02 -6.71 -11.28
CA GLY A 102 -8.08 -6.38 -9.86
C GLY A 102 -6.97 -7.03 -9.03
N PRO A 103 -6.88 -6.71 -7.72
CA PRO A 103 -5.99 -7.43 -6.81
C PRO A 103 -6.31 -8.93 -6.82
N GLN A 104 -5.28 -9.76 -6.96
CA GLN A 104 -5.39 -11.23 -6.94
C GLN A 104 -4.85 -11.75 -5.61
N GLU A 105 -5.43 -12.84 -5.11
CA GLU A 105 -4.90 -13.57 -3.96
C GLU A 105 -4.56 -15.02 -4.33
N GLY A 106 -3.44 -15.51 -3.79
CA GLY A 106 -2.98 -16.87 -3.94
C GLY A 106 -3.19 -17.67 -2.66
N VAL A 107 -3.87 -18.82 -2.74
CA VAL A 107 -3.95 -19.78 -1.64
C VAL A 107 -2.87 -20.83 -1.84
N LEU A 108 -1.91 -20.87 -0.91
CA LEU A 108 -0.86 -21.88 -0.89
C LEU A 108 -1.28 -23.08 -0.04
N ARG A 109 -1.15 -24.28 -0.59
CA ARG A 109 -1.44 -25.55 0.11
C ARG A 109 -0.28 -26.52 -0.07
N CYS A 110 0.01 -27.29 0.98
CA CYS A 110 0.89 -28.45 0.86
C CYS A 110 0.03 -29.68 0.54
N VAL A 111 0.24 -30.28 -0.63
CA VAL A 111 -0.48 -31.46 -1.08
C VAL A 111 0.47 -32.63 -1.33
N MET A 112 -0.05 -33.84 -1.23
CA MET A 112 0.70 -35.01 -1.69
C MET A 112 0.81 -34.97 -3.23
N PRO A 113 1.97 -35.31 -3.81
CA PRO A 113 2.16 -35.33 -5.27
C PRO A 113 1.13 -36.17 -6.03
N SER A 114 0.64 -37.25 -5.42
CA SER A 114 -0.41 -38.12 -6.02
C SER A 114 -1.77 -37.45 -6.19
N ARG A 115 -1.99 -36.27 -5.60
CA ARG A 115 -3.21 -35.47 -5.72
C ARG A 115 -3.03 -34.22 -6.57
N LEU A 116 -1.88 -34.04 -7.20
CA LEU A 116 -1.72 -32.99 -8.20
C LEU A 116 -2.66 -33.29 -9.37
N PRO A 117 -3.34 -32.27 -9.92
CA PRO A 117 -3.98 -32.41 -11.22
C PRO A 117 -2.93 -32.95 -12.18
N GLN A 118 -3.20 -34.09 -12.81
CA GLN A 118 -2.36 -34.58 -13.89
C GLN A 118 -2.43 -33.50 -14.96
N ILE A 119 -1.35 -32.74 -15.14
CA ILE A 119 -1.17 -31.94 -16.35
C ILE A 119 -1.05 -32.99 -17.43
N GLU A 120 -2.12 -33.21 -18.18
CA GLU A 120 -2.12 -34.10 -19.33
C GLU A 120 -0.92 -33.69 -20.19
N PRO A 121 0.04 -34.60 -20.46
CA PRO A 121 1.19 -34.25 -21.25
C PRO A 121 0.67 -33.70 -22.58
N ALA A 122 1.17 -32.53 -22.97
CA ALA A 122 0.79 -31.88 -24.22
C ALA A 122 0.79 -32.94 -25.34
N PRO A 123 -0.26 -32.99 -26.18
CA PRO A 123 -0.36 -34.01 -27.22
C PRO A 123 0.94 -33.98 -28.02
N SER A 124 1.62 -35.12 -28.05
CA SER A 124 2.84 -35.30 -28.84
C SER A 124 2.56 -34.82 -30.25
N SER A 125 3.35 -33.84 -30.70
CA SER A 125 3.37 -33.34 -32.07
C SER A 125 3.14 -34.46 -33.08
N PRO A 126 2.31 -34.26 -34.12
CA PRO A 126 2.06 -35.32 -35.09
C PRO A 126 3.38 -35.76 -35.70
N GLU A 127 3.68 -37.04 -35.51
CA GLU A 127 4.74 -37.77 -36.18
C GLU A 127 4.53 -37.56 -37.68
N SER A 128 5.54 -36.97 -38.34
CA SER A 128 5.53 -36.68 -39.77
C SER A 128 5.60 -38.00 -40.53
N ASP A 129 4.46 -38.66 -40.71
CA ASP A 129 4.31 -39.86 -41.51
C ASP A 129 4.69 -39.57 -42.97
N ALA A 130 5.78 -40.24 -43.36
CA ALA A 130 6.15 -40.73 -44.68
C ALA A 130 5.53 -40.06 -45.93
N LEU A 131 6.41 -39.46 -46.76
CA LEU A 131 6.15 -39.30 -48.19
C LEU A 131 5.83 -40.67 -48.83
N PRO A 132 4.76 -40.79 -49.64
CA PRO A 132 4.57 -41.95 -50.48
C PRO A 132 5.61 -41.93 -51.62
N ASN A 133 6.33 -43.04 -51.76
CA ASN A 133 7.18 -43.29 -52.92
C ASN A 133 6.33 -43.23 -54.20
N MET A 134 6.72 -42.36 -55.13
CA MET A 134 6.27 -42.40 -56.51
C MET A 134 7.11 -43.45 -57.25
N GLU A 135 6.49 -44.57 -57.59
CA GLU A 135 6.86 -45.44 -58.71
C GLU A 135 5.74 -45.43 -59.74
#